data_AF-A0A553QZ48-F1
#
_entry.id   AF-A0A553QZ48-F1
#
_cell.length_a   1.000
_cell.length_b   1.000
_cell.length_c   1.000
_cell.angle_alpha   90.00
_cell.angle_beta   90.00
_cell.angle_gamma   90.00
#
_symmetry.space_group_name_H-M   'P 1'
#
loop_
_entity.id
_entity.type
_entity.pdbx_description
1 polymer ?
#
loop_
_entity_poly.entity_id
_entity_poly.type
_entity_poly.pdbx_seq_one_letter_code
_entity_poly.pdbx_strand_id
1 'polypeptide(L)'
;MADPAECTIKVMCRFRPLNSSEVIRGDKYIPSFQGEDSVVIGGKPYVFDRVFQSNTTQEQVYNACAQKIVKDVLEGYNGTIFAYGQTSSGKTHTMEGNLHDSDGMGIIPRIVQDIFNYIYSMDENLEFHIKVSYFEIYLDKIRDLLDDMNEHSSRSHSIFLINVKQENTQTEQKLSGKLYLVDLAGSEKY
;
A
#
# COMPACT_ATOMS: atom_id res chain seq x y z
N MET A 1 15.44 14.77 -17.05
CA MET A 1 14.87 15.65 -16.00
C MET A 1 13.38 15.48 -16.05
N ALA A 2 12.75 14.89 -15.03
CA ALA A 2 11.30 14.83 -14.92
C ALA A 2 10.78 16.17 -14.38
N ASP A 3 9.69 16.66 -14.95
CA ASP A 3 9.08 17.97 -14.66
C ASP A 3 8.44 17.99 -13.25
N PRO A 4 8.74 18.99 -12.39
CA PRO A 4 8.11 19.15 -11.08
C PRO A 4 6.60 19.46 -11.08
N ALA A 5 5.97 19.63 -12.25
CA ALA A 5 4.59 20.10 -12.39
C ALA A 5 3.50 19.00 -12.49
N GLU A 6 3.82 17.70 -12.54
CA GLU A 6 2.81 16.64 -12.38
C GLU A 6 2.53 16.43 -10.89
N CYS A 7 1.31 16.75 -10.44
CA CYS A 7 0.86 16.32 -9.11
C CYS A 7 0.92 14.78 -9.06
N THR A 8 1.89 14.24 -8.33
CA THR A 8 2.20 12.79 -8.29
C THR A 8 1.28 12.01 -7.35
N ILE A 9 0.31 12.67 -6.73
CA ILE A 9 -0.64 12.02 -5.82
C ILE A 9 -1.78 11.43 -6.65
N LYS A 10 -1.94 10.11 -6.55
CA LYS A 10 -3.09 9.39 -7.08
C LYS A 10 -3.95 8.87 -5.94
N VAL A 11 -5.26 8.95 -6.10
CA VAL A 11 -6.24 8.45 -5.14
C VAL A 11 -7.05 7.36 -5.82
N MET A 12 -6.98 6.15 -5.28
CA MET A 12 -7.77 5.02 -5.74
C MET A 12 -8.80 4.63 -4.68
N CYS A 13 -10.05 4.42 -5.09
CA CYS A 13 -11.11 3.99 -4.20
C CYS A 13 -11.30 2.48 -4.31
N ARG A 14 -11.27 1.74 -3.20
CA ARG A 14 -11.49 0.29 -3.20
C ARG A 14 -12.71 -0.07 -2.36
N PHE A 15 -13.70 -0.69 -3.01
CA PHE A 15 -14.85 -1.25 -2.32
C PHE A 15 -14.61 -2.73 -2.00
N ARG A 16 -14.87 -3.12 -0.76
CA ARG A 16 -14.92 -4.54 -0.36
C ARG A 16 -16.34 -5.10 -0.51
N PRO A 17 -16.49 -6.42 -0.67
CA PRO A 17 -17.80 -7.06 -0.59
C PRO A 17 -18.43 -6.87 0.80
N LEU A 18 -19.76 -7.01 0.87
CA LEU A 18 -20.46 -7.16 2.15
C LEU A 18 -19.94 -8.40 2.87
N ASN A 19 -19.67 -8.27 4.16
CA ASN A 19 -19.31 -9.41 4.99
C ASN A 19 -20.57 -10.17 5.46
N SER A 20 -20.38 -11.38 5.98
CA SER A 20 -21.50 -12.24 6.40
C SER A 20 -22.43 -11.57 7.42
N SER A 21 -21.89 -10.78 8.35
CA SER A 21 -22.69 -10.08 9.37
C SER A 21 -23.56 -8.98 8.75
N GLU A 22 -23.05 -8.25 7.77
CA GLU A 22 -23.80 -7.22 7.02
C GLU A 22 -24.91 -7.85 6.17
N VAL A 23 -24.62 -8.98 5.52
CA VAL A 23 -25.61 -9.75 4.75
C VAL A 23 -26.72 -10.27 5.66
N ILE A 24 -26.38 -10.85 6.81
CA ILE A 24 -27.37 -11.36 7.79
C ILE A 24 -28.22 -10.22 8.37
N ARG A 25 -27.63 -9.04 8.59
CA ARG A 25 -28.35 -7.85 9.04
C ARG A 25 -29.34 -7.31 8.00
N GLY A 26 -29.19 -7.70 6.74
CA GLY A 26 -30.02 -7.23 5.62
C GLY A 26 -29.51 -5.94 5.00
N ASP A 27 -28.23 -5.63 5.16
CA ASP A 27 -27.62 -4.45 4.55
C ASP A 27 -27.64 -4.55 3.02
N LYS A 28 -27.79 -3.40 2.36
CA LYS A 28 -27.80 -3.32 0.91
C LYS A 28 -26.46 -2.82 0.38
N TYR A 29 -26.03 -3.39 -0.74
CA TYR A 29 -24.88 -2.87 -1.47
C TYR A 29 -25.31 -1.58 -2.21
N ILE A 30 -24.95 -0.43 -1.64
CA ILE A 30 -25.33 0.90 -2.14
C ILE A 30 -24.42 1.51 -3.25
N PRO A 31 -23.14 1.14 -3.41
CA PRO A 31 -22.29 1.72 -4.45
C PRO A 31 -22.78 1.34 -5.85
N SER A 32 -22.87 2.34 -6.72
CA SER A 32 -23.07 2.14 -8.16
C SER A 32 -21.88 2.72 -8.92
N PHE A 33 -21.44 2.07 -9.99
CA PHE A 33 -20.19 2.39 -10.67
C PHE A 33 -20.46 2.93 -12.07
N GLN A 34 -19.68 3.93 -12.49
CA GLN A 34 -19.72 4.51 -13.83
C GLN A 34 -18.30 4.53 -14.38
N GLY A 35 -18.02 3.72 -15.40
CA GLY A 35 -16.66 3.56 -15.90
C GLY A 35 -15.71 2.94 -14.86
N GLU A 36 -14.41 3.25 -14.99
CA GLU A 36 -13.34 2.72 -14.12
C GLU A 36 -12.90 3.69 -13.02
N ASP A 37 -13.39 4.93 -13.04
CA ASP A 37 -12.90 6.05 -12.23
C ASP A 37 -13.98 6.69 -11.33
N SER A 38 -15.25 6.32 -11.51
CA SER A 38 -16.37 7.00 -10.87
C SER A 38 -17.29 6.05 -10.09
N VAL A 39 -17.67 6.49 -8.89
CA VAL A 39 -18.68 5.84 -8.04
C VAL A 39 -19.79 6.82 -7.68
N VAL A 40 -21.03 6.35 -7.71
CA VAL A 40 -22.22 7.12 -7.35
C VAL A 40 -22.80 6.59 -6.04
N ILE A 41 -22.89 7.48 -5.04
CA ILE A 41 -23.46 7.21 -3.71
C ILE A 41 -24.55 8.25 -3.43
N GLY A 42 -25.76 7.80 -3.10
CA GLY A 42 -26.89 8.70 -2.82
C GLY A 42 -27.25 9.61 -4.01
N GLY A 43 -27.03 9.14 -5.24
CA GLY A 43 -27.25 9.92 -6.46
C GLY A 43 -26.15 10.93 -6.81
N LYS A 44 -25.10 11.06 -5.98
CA LYS A 44 -23.97 11.96 -6.23
C LYS A 44 -22.75 11.19 -6.76
N PRO A 45 -22.17 11.57 -7.91
CA PRO A 45 -20.93 10.99 -8.42
C PRO A 45 -19.69 11.50 -7.68
N TYR A 46 -18.70 10.62 -7.54
CA TYR A 46 -17.36 10.89 -7.01
C TYR A 46 -16.34 10.26 -7.96
N VAL A 47 -15.36 11.06 -8.40
CA VAL A 47 -14.34 10.67 -9.38
C VAL A 47 -12.99 10.54 -8.69
N PHE A 48 -12.23 9.51 -9.06
CA PHE A 48 -10.91 9.14 -8.52
C PHE A 48 -9.97 8.78 -9.69
N ASP A 49 -8.68 8.55 -9.43
CA ASP A 49 -7.78 8.01 -10.47
C ASP A 49 -8.18 6.59 -10.88
N ARG A 50 -8.78 5.83 -9.96
CA ARG A 50 -9.38 4.51 -10.21
C ARG A 50 -10.37 4.13 -9.12
N VAL A 51 -11.42 3.38 -9.49
CA VAL A 51 -12.39 2.77 -8.58
C VAL A 51 -12.37 1.26 -8.76
N PHE A 52 -11.93 0.55 -7.73
CA PHE A 52 -11.95 -0.91 -7.64
C PHE A 52 -13.26 -1.38 -7.02
N GLN A 53 -13.98 -2.23 -7.76
CA GLN A 53 -15.21 -2.88 -7.31
C GLN A 53 -14.90 -4.09 -6.43
N SER A 54 -15.93 -4.64 -5.77
CA SER A 54 -15.81 -5.74 -4.80
C SER A 54 -15.18 -7.04 -5.33
N ASN A 55 -15.18 -7.24 -6.65
CA ASN A 55 -14.57 -8.40 -7.31
C ASN A 55 -13.10 -8.17 -7.74
N THR A 56 -12.54 -6.98 -7.49
CA THR A 56 -11.16 -6.67 -7.86
C THR A 56 -10.18 -7.46 -7.00
N THR A 57 -9.25 -8.17 -7.64
CA THR A 57 -8.27 -9.01 -6.96
C THR A 57 -7.16 -8.19 -6.28
N GLN A 58 -6.43 -8.81 -5.36
CA GLN A 58 -5.26 -8.18 -4.72
C GLN A 58 -4.17 -7.81 -5.75
N GLU A 59 -3.95 -8.68 -6.73
CA GLU A 59 -2.99 -8.46 -7.81
C GLU A 59 -3.36 -7.24 -8.67
N GLN A 60 -4.64 -7.10 -9.04
CA GLN A 60 -5.11 -5.95 -9.82
C GLN A 60 -4.91 -4.63 -9.05
N VAL A 61 -5.13 -4.63 -7.74
CA VAL A 61 -4.87 -3.47 -6.88
C VAL A 61 -3.36 -3.18 -6.80
N TYR A 62 -2.53 -4.21 -6.63
CA TYR A 62 -1.07 -4.05 -6.60
C TYR A 62 -0.51 -3.43 -7.89
N ASN A 63 -0.88 -3.99 -9.04
CA ASN A 63 -0.41 -3.54 -10.36
C ASN A 63 -0.79 -2.07 -10.61
N ALA A 64 -1.98 -1.66 -10.17
CA ALA A 64 -2.48 -0.31 -10.36
C ALA A 64 -1.88 0.73 -9.39
N CYS A 65 -1.66 0.35 -8.13
CA CYS A 65 -1.32 1.28 -7.06
C CYS A 65 0.18 1.33 -6.76
N ALA A 66 0.89 0.19 -6.84
CA ALA A 66 2.20 0.03 -6.22
C ALA A 66 3.31 -0.30 -7.23
N GLN A 67 3.03 -1.09 -8.27
CA GLN A 67 4.07 -1.61 -9.18
C GLN A 67 4.98 -0.51 -9.76
N LYS A 68 4.40 0.62 -10.20
CA LYS A 68 5.20 1.76 -10.70
C LYS A 68 6.06 2.38 -9.60
N ILE A 69 5.51 2.55 -8.40
CA ILE A 69 6.23 3.13 -7.25
C ILE A 69 7.41 2.24 -6.86
N VAL A 70 7.26 0.90 -6.90
CA VAL A 70 8.37 -0.03 -6.66
C VAL A 70 9.49 0.18 -7.66
N LYS A 71 9.16 0.32 -8.94
CA LYS A 71 10.14 0.62 -9.98
C LYS A 71 10.85 1.95 -9.72
N ASP A 72 10.11 3.00 -9.41
CA ASP A 72 10.68 4.31 -9.11
C ASP A 72 11.63 4.23 -7.88
N VAL A 73 11.28 3.44 -6.86
CA VAL A 73 12.13 3.21 -5.68
C VAL A 73 13.42 2.46 -6.04
N LEU A 74 13.34 1.46 -6.92
CA LEU A 74 14.51 0.76 -7.46
C LEU A 74 15.38 1.66 -8.33
N GLU A 75 14.84 2.74 -8.90
CA GLU A 75 15.60 3.79 -9.61
C GLU A 75 16.15 4.87 -8.67
N GLY A 76 15.93 4.76 -7.35
CA GLY A 76 16.45 5.67 -6.32
C GLY A 76 15.50 6.81 -5.94
N TYR A 77 14.25 6.79 -6.37
CA TYR A 77 13.23 7.75 -5.93
C TYR A 77 12.56 7.31 -4.62
N ASN A 78 11.87 8.23 -3.97
CA ASN A 78 11.05 7.92 -2.79
C ASN A 78 9.59 7.75 -3.17
N GLY A 79 8.91 6.82 -2.50
CA GLY A 79 7.50 6.52 -2.69
C GLY A 79 6.75 6.43 -1.38
N THR A 80 5.44 6.69 -1.41
CA THR A 80 4.57 6.52 -0.25
C THR A 80 3.22 5.99 -0.69
N ILE A 81 2.71 4.98 0.01
CA ILE A 81 1.39 4.38 -0.22
C ILE A 81 0.62 4.44 1.10
N PHE A 82 -0.58 5.01 1.06
CA PHE A 82 -1.49 5.08 2.20
C PHE A 82 -2.69 4.15 2.00
N ALA A 83 -3.07 3.45 3.06
CA ALA A 83 -4.40 2.87 3.19
C ALA A 83 -5.23 3.72 4.16
N TYR A 84 -6.37 4.21 3.67
CA TYR A 84 -7.28 5.07 4.42
C TYR A 84 -8.71 4.53 4.39
N GLY A 85 -9.42 4.69 5.50
CA GLY A 85 -10.83 4.34 5.63
C GLY A 85 -11.22 4.04 7.08
N GLN A 86 -12.51 3.86 7.33
CA GLN A 86 -13.02 3.47 8.65
C GLN A 86 -12.49 2.09 9.08
N THR A 87 -12.61 1.76 10.35
CA THR A 87 -12.39 0.40 10.83
C THR A 87 -13.26 -0.59 10.05
N SER A 88 -12.69 -1.75 9.73
CA SER A 88 -13.31 -2.80 8.90
C SER A 88 -13.59 -2.42 7.45
N SER A 89 -13.01 -1.33 6.91
CA SER A 89 -13.14 -0.98 5.48
C SER A 89 -12.28 -1.83 4.53
N GLY A 90 -11.27 -2.53 5.07
CA GLY A 90 -10.36 -3.39 4.28
C GLY A 90 -8.95 -2.81 4.07
N LYS A 91 -8.50 -1.87 4.91
CA LYS A 91 -7.13 -1.31 4.86
C LYS A 91 -6.05 -2.39 5.02
N THR A 92 -6.03 -3.09 6.16
CA THR A 92 -5.07 -4.16 6.45
C THR A 92 -5.17 -5.31 5.45
N HIS A 93 -6.39 -5.66 5.00
CA HIS A 93 -6.58 -6.61 3.90
C HIS A 93 -5.90 -6.15 2.60
N THR A 94 -5.92 -4.86 2.30
CA THR A 94 -5.26 -4.30 1.12
C THR A 94 -3.74 -4.25 1.28
N MET A 95 -3.25 -3.81 2.44
CA MET A 95 -1.82 -3.65 2.69
C MET A 95 -1.12 -4.99 2.86
N GLU A 96 -1.60 -5.85 3.75
CA GLU A 96 -0.94 -7.12 4.09
C GLU A 96 -1.65 -8.31 3.46
N GLY A 97 -2.98 -8.32 3.52
CA GLY A 97 -3.80 -9.44 3.07
C GLY A 97 -3.48 -10.72 3.83
N ASN A 98 -3.58 -11.87 3.15
CA ASN A 98 -3.13 -13.14 3.70
C ASN A 98 -1.70 -13.42 3.24
N LEU A 99 -0.72 -13.25 4.13
CA LEU A 99 0.72 -13.35 3.83
C LEU A 99 1.15 -14.73 3.28
N HIS A 100 0.37 -15.79 3.53
CA HIS A 100 0.71 -17.16 3.13
C HIS A 100 -0.14 -17.69 1.97
N ASP A 101 -0.97 -16.84 1.36
CA ASP A 101 -1.81 -17.17 0.22
C ASP A 101 -1.39 -16.33 -0.99
N SER A 102 -1.00 -16.99 -2.08
CA SER A 102 -0.50 -16.32 -3.28
C SER A 102 -1.51 -15.33 -3.88
N ASP A 103 -2.79 -15.68 -3.81
CA ASP A 103 -3.86 -14.88 -4.39
C ASP A 103 -4.36 -13.84 -3.38
N GLY A 104 -4.35 -14.21 -2.10
CA GLY A 104 -4.80 -13.39 -0.97
C GLY A 104 -3.80 -12.36 -0.45
N MET A 105 -2.50 -12.48 -0.78
CA MET A 105 -1.47 -11.56 -0.28
C MET A 105 -1.69 -10.12 -0.81
N GLY A 106 -1.48 -9.14 0.06
CA GLY A 106 -1.71 -7.72 -0.20
C GLY A 106 -0.55 -7.00 -0.88
N ILE A 107 -0.53 -5.68 -0.77
CA ILE A 107 0.49 -4.81 -1.39
C ILE A 107 1.89 -5.07 -0.83
N ILE A 108 2.07 -5.09 0.49
CA ILE A 108 3.38 -5.25 1.15
C ILE A 108 4.10 -6.54 0.71
N PRO A 109 3.51 -7.74 0.83
CA PRO A 109 4.20 -8.96 0.42
C PRO A 109 4.52 -9.00 -1.08
N ARG A 110 3.67 -8.42 -1.95
CA ARG A 110 3.93 -8.31 -3.39
C ARG A 110 5.07 -7.35 -3.71
N ILE A 111 5.16 -6.22 -3.01
CA ILE A 111 6.29 -5.29 -3.11
C ILE A 111 7.60 -6.00 -2.74
N VAL A 112 7.60 -6.72 -1.61
CA VAL A 112 8.78 -7.48 -1.17
C VAL A 112 9.19 -8.50 -2.23
N GLN A 113 8.23 -9.24 -2.77
CA GLN A 113 8.48 -10.20 -3.84
C GLN A 113 9.09 -9.55 -5.08
N ASP A 114 8.54 -8.43 -5.56
CA ASP A 114 9.04 -7.74 -6.75
C ASP A 114 10.42 -7.11 -6.54
N ILE A 115 10.70 -6.56 -5.35
CA ILE A 115 12.04 -6.05 -5.01
C ILE A 115 13.06 -7.17 -5.08
N PHE A 116 12.81 -8.32 -4.46
CA PHE A 116 13.76 -9.43 -4.49
C PHE A 116 13.89 -10.07 -5.87
N ASN A 117 12.78 -10.23 -6.60
CA ASN A 117 12.82 -10.68 -8.00
C ASN A 117 13.68 -9.76 -8.87
N TYR A 118 13.56 -8.44 -8.69
CA TYR A 118 14.41 -7.48 -9.38
C TYR A 118 15.88 -7.69 -9.02
N ILE A 119 16.22 -7.76 -7.74
CA ILE A 119 17.61 -7.98 -7.27
C ILE A 119 18.19 -9.25 -7.89
N TYR A 120 17.44 -10.36 -7.92
CA TYR A 120 17.90 -11.62 -8.52
C TYR A 120 18.07 -11.57 -10.05
N SER A 121 17.45 -10.60 -10.72
CA SER A 121 17.55 -10.41 -12.16
C SER A 121 18.64 -9.40 -12.60
N MET A 122 19.28 -8.73 -11.64
CA MET A 122 20.26 -7.69 -11.91
C MET A 122 21.67 -8.23 -12.16
N ASP A 123 22.49 -7.37 -12.77
CA ASP A 123 23.91 -7.61 -13.03
C ASP A 123 24.70 -7.82 -11.72
N GLU A 124 25.69 -8.73 -11.74
CA GLU A 124 26.61 -9.00 -10.62
C GLU A 124 27.37 -7.75 -10.14
N ASN A 125 27.45 -6.71 -10.96
CA ASN A 125 28.09 -5.44 -10.62
C ASN A 125 27.24 -4.52 -9.73
N LEU A 126 26.00 -4.89 -9.37
CA LEU A 126 25.16 -4.14 -8.45
C LEU A 126 25.10 -4.81 -7.07
N GLU A 127 25.67 -4.16 -6.06
CA GLU A 127 25.53 -4.57 -4.67
C GLU A 127 24.29 -3.91 -4.04
N PHE A 128 23.41 -4.71 -3.44
CA PHE A 128 22.19 -4.23 -2.80
C PHE A 128 22.24 -4.35 -1.28
N HIS A 129 21.73 -3.32 -0.59
CA HIS A 129 21.45 -3.35 0.84
C HIS A 129 20.00 -2.95 1.11
N ILE A 130 19.22 -3.92 1.60
CA ILE A 130 17.82 -3.70 2.00
C ILE A 130 17.75 -3.50 3.51
N LYS A 131 17.08 -2.44 3.95
CA LYS A 131 16.77 -2.21 5.36
C LYS A 131 15.28 -2.01 5.52
N VAL A 132 14.71 -2.59 6.57
CA VAL A 132 13.31 -2.37 6.94
C VAL A 132 13.21 -1.70 8.30
N SER A 133 12.13 -0.97 8.52
CA SER A 133 11.76 -0.45 9.84
C SER A 133 10.26 -0.54 9.98
N TYR A 134 9.77 -0.89 11.17
CA TYR A 134 8.34 -1.00 11.42
C TYR A 134 7.99 -0.30 12.73
N PHE A 135 7.11 0.69 12.65
CA PHE A 135 6.73 1.48 13.82
C PHE A 135 5.27 1.89 13.76
N GLU A 136 4.67 2.12 14.92
CA GLU A 136 3.33 2.69 15.03
C GLU A 136 3.36 4.12 15.58
N ILE A 137 2.37 4.92 15.19
CA ILE A 137 2.07 6.21 15.81
C ILE A 137 0.76 6.05 16.59
N TYR A 138 0.85 6.13 17.92
CA TYR A 138 -0.29 6.07 18.82
C TYR A 138 -0.24 7.24 19.80
N LEU A 139 -1.31 8.03 19.88
CA LEU A 139 -1.38 9.24 20.73
C LEU A 139 -0.16 10.16 20.54
N ASP A 140 0.22 10.40 19.28
CA ASP A 140 1.37 11.22 18.89
C ASP A 140 2.74 10.71 19.42
N LYS A 141 2.80 9.44 19.84
CA LYS A 141 4.03 8.76 20.24
C LYS A 141 4.40 7.70 19.21
N ILE A 142 5.68 7.70 18.83
CA ILE A 142 6.26 6.68 17.96
C ILE A 142 6.68 5.48 18.84
N ARG A 143 6.32 4.28 18.42
CA ARG A 143 6.72 3.03 19.06
C ARG A 143 7.29 2.08 18.02
N ASP A 144 8.43 1.48 18.34
CA ASP A 144 9.06 0.48 17.48
C ASP A 144 8.29 -0.84 17.59
N LEU A 145 7.88 -1.40 16.45
CA LEU A 145 7.16 -2.68 16.38
C LEU A 145 8.11 -3.87 16.16
N LEU A 146 9.42 -3.63 16.03
CA LEU A 146 10.44 -4.67 15.95
C LEU A 146 11.08 -4.98 17.33
N ASP A 147 10.68 -4.28 18.39
CA ASP A 147 11.10 -4.52 19.76
C ASP A 147 9.96 -5.16 20.56
N ASP A 148 10.21 -6.35 21.14
CA ASP A 148 9.24 -7.31 21.70
C ASP A 148 8.46 -6.83 22.95
N MET A 149 8.65 -5.58 23.36
CA MET A 149 8.09 -5.02 24.60
C MET A 149 6.77 -4.25 24.42
N ASN A 150 6.23 -4.19 23.20
CA ASN A 150 5.11 -3.29 22.88
C ASN A 150 3.80 -4.04 22.57
N GLU A 151 2.72 -3.68 23.28
CA GLU A 151 1.37 -4.11 22.92
C GLU A 151 0.87 -3.36 21.68
N HIS A 152 0.41 -4.12 20.67
CA HIS A 152 -0.21 -3.56 19.46
C HIS A 152 -1.54 -2.88 19.77
N SER A 153 -1.74 -1.68 19.23
CA SER A 153 -3.04 -0.99 19.29
C SER A 153 -3.76 -1.03 17.94
N SER A 154 -5.04 -1.40 17.92
CA SER A 154 -5.88 -1.27 16.72
C SER A 154 -6.25 0.19 16.38
N ARG A 155 -5.85 1.15 17.22
CA ARG A 155 -6.12 2.59 17.08
C ARG A 155 -4.86 3.39 16.71
N SER A 156 -3.78 2.72 16.35
CA SER A 156 -2.53 3.35 15.91
C SER A 156 -2.44 3.38 14.38
N HIS A 157 -1.59 4.27 13.86
CA HIS A 157 -1.17 4.25 12.47
C HIS A 157 0.08 3.38 12.36
N SER A 158 0.08 2.36 11.51
CA SER A 158 1.25 1.52 11.27
C SER A 158 2.04 2.02 10.06
N ILE A 159 3.36 2.10 10.18
CA ILE A 159 4.26 2.55 9.11
C ILE A 159 5.35 1.50 8.91
N PHE A 160 5.31 0.81 7.78
CA PHE A 160 6.35 -0.10 7.32
C PHE A 160 7.23 0.62 6.29
N LEU A 161 8.51 0.77 6.60
CA LEU A 161 9.49 1.42 5.73
C LEU A 161 10.40 0.36 5.10
N ILE A 162 10.51 0.40 3.77
CA ILE A 162 11.52 -0.34 3.01
C ILE A 162 12.52 0.66 2.44
N ASN A 163 13.80 0.48 2.74
CA ASN A 163 14.89 1.25 2.18
C ASN A 163 15.72 0.35 1.28
N VAL A 164 15.76 0.68 -0.01
CA VAL A 164 16.56 -0.01 -1.03
C VAL A 164 17.77 0.85 -1.33
N LYS A 165 18.95 0.37 -0.98
CA LYS A 165 20.22 0.96 -1.42
C LYS A 165 20.88 0.04 -2.42
N GLN A 166 21.48 0.63 -3.45
CA GLN A 166 22.31 -0.09 -4.39
C GLN A 166 23.55 0.71 -4.74
N GLU A 167 24.64 0.00 -5.01
CA GLU A 167 25.92 0.54 -5.41
C GLU A 167 26.46 -0.26 -6.59
N ASN A 168 26.80 0.43 -7.67
CA ASN A 168 27.46 -0.18 -8.81
C ASN A 168 28.96 -0.25 -8.54
N THR A 169 29.52 -1.46 -8.49
CA THR A 169 30.92 -1.70 -8.08
C THR A 169 31.94 -1.24 -9.11
N GLN A 170 31.55 -1.02 -10.37
CA GLN A 170 32.44 -0.54 -11.43
C GLN A 170 32.45 0.98 -11.56
N THR A 171 31.28 1.61 -11.42
CA THR A 171 31.09 3.06 -11.61
C THR A 171 31.05 3.83 -10.29
N GLU A 172 31.01 3.13 -9.16
CA GLU A 172 30.80 3.66 -7.81
C GLU A 172 29.50 4.48 -7.64
N GLN A 173 28.58 4.39 -8.62
CA GLN A 173 27.31 5.11 -8.56
C GLN A 173 26.40 4.47 -7.51
N LYS A 174 25.87 5.30 -6.60
CA LYS A 174 24.99 4.88 -5.52
C LYS A 174 23.58 5.42 -5.73
N LEU A 175 22.58 4.58 -5.48
CA LEU A 175 21.17 4.96 -5.45
C LEU A 175 20.55 4.53 -4.11
N SER A 176 19.59 5.31 -3.62
CA SER A 176 18.86 5.00 -2.39
C SER A 176 17.42 5.47 -2.52
N GLY A 177 16.49 4.51 -2.59
CA GLY A 177 15.05 4.76 -2.60
C GLY A 177 14.41 4.34 -1.26
N LYS A 178 13.43 5.11 -0.80
CA LYS A 178 12.64 4.80 0.39
C LYS A 178 11.17 4.66 0.04
N LEU A 179 10.56 3.56 0.49
CA LEU A 179 9.15 3.27 0.31
C LEU A 179 8.44 3.21 1.65
N TYR A 180 7.53 4.14 1.89
CA TYR A 180 6.71 4.20 3.09
C TYR A 180 5.35 3.57 2.81
N LEU A 181 4.99 2.55 3.59
CA LEU A 181 3.73 1.81 3.49
C LEU A 181 2.95 2.08 4.77
N VAL A 182 1.87 2.85 4.66
CA VAL A 182 1.17 3.42 5.81
C VAL A 182 -0.26 2.87 5.90
N ASP A 183 -0.56 2.11 6.96
CA ASP A 183 -1.93 1.73 7.33
C ASP A 183 -2.44 2.70 8.41
N LEU A 184 -3.38 3.58 8.04
CA LEU A 184 -3.88 4.61 8.95
C LEU A 184 -4.95 4.05 9.90
N ALA A 185 -4.99 4.53 11.14
CA ALA A 185 -6.09 4.27 12.06
C ALA A 185 -7.47 4.59 11.45
N GLY A 186 -8.51 3.96 11.99
CA GLY A 186 -9.91 4.16 11.56
C GLY A 186 -10.32 5.63 11.53
N SER A 187 -10.95 6.05 10.43
CA SER A 187 -11.38 7.44 10.22
C SER A 187 -12.77 7.78 10.77
N GLU A 188 -13.45 6.82 11.41
CA GLU A 188 -14.77 7.04 12.00
C GLU A 188 -14.73 8.10 13.12
N LYS A 189 -15.76 8.96 13.14
CA LYS A 189 -15.98 9.90 14.25
C LYS A 189 -16.72 9.15 15.36
N TYR A 190 -16.14 9.10 16.56
CA TYR A 190 -16.83 8.66 17.78
C TYR A 190 -17.74 9.77 18.31
#